data_AF-A0A1Y5EW27-F1
#
_entry.id   AF-A0A1Y5EW27-F1
#
_cell.length_a   1.000
_cell.length_b   1.000
_cell.length_c   1.000
_cell.angle_alpha   90.00
_cell.angle_beta   90.00
_cell.angle_gamma   90.00
#
_symmetry.space_group_name_H-M   'P 1'
#
loop_
_entity.id
_entity.type
_entity.pdbx_description
1 polymer ?
#
loop_
_entity_poly.entity_id
_entity_poly.type
_entity_poly.pdbx_seq_one_letter_code
_entity_poly.pdbx_strand_id
1 'polypeptide(L)'
;MQFPAFVKRRQVLLPTLWGLFILLLVVTLTASLIIRQAGHFLAQQAPINGQVLVVEGWLSEPALLLAAKLFRDGNYSLLLTTGGPNTRELNPTYPSFADKAAAFLINQGLEPSQIISLPTPASAQNRTYLSAVIVRDWLANNHP
;
A
#
# COMPACT_ATOMS: atom_id res chain seq x y z
N MET A 1 39.25 38.93 29.68
CA MET A 1 38.33 38.30 28.73
C MET A 1 37.24 37.59 29.52
N GLN A 2 35.97 37.98 29.39
CA GLN A 2 34.85 37.31 30.06
C GLN A 2 34.25 36.28 29.09
N PHE A 3 34.19 35.01 29.49
CA PHE A 3 33.55 33.96 28.70
C PHE A 3 32.02 34.11 28.74
N PRO A 4 31.29 33.90 27.63
CA PRO A 4 29.83 33.94 27.64
C PRO A 4 29.27 32.77 28.47
N ALA A 5 28.31 33.07 29.33
CA ALA A 5 27.63 32.05 30.13
C ALA A 5 26.70 31.21 29.24
N PHE A 6 27.14 29.99 28.87
CA PHE A 6 26.36 29.05 28.05
C PHE A 6 25.17 28.39 28.78
N VAL A 7 24.85 28.81 30.01
CA VAL A 7 23.76 28.22 30.82
C VAL A 7 22.82 29.31 31.31
N LYS A 8 21.61 29.35 30.72
CA LYS A 8 20.51 30.23 31.15
C LYS A 8 19.43 29.39 31.82
N ARG A 9 19.23 29.56 33.13
CA ARG A 9 18.16 28.88 33.89
C ARG A 9 16.81 29.30 33.32
N ARG A 10 16.00 28.31 32.89
CA ARG A 10 14.59 28.50 32.51
C ARG A 10 13.73 27.68 33.46
N GLN A 11 12.67 28.29 33.97
CA GLN A 11 11.63 27.58 34.71
C GLN A 11 10.57 27.16 33.70
N VAL A 12 10.26 25.87 33.65
CA VAL A 12 9.23 25.30 32.77
C VAL A 12 8.24 24.60 33.66
N LEU A 13 6.95 24.79 33.41
CA LEU A 13 5.91 24.08 34.12
C LEU A 13 5.90 22.63 33.64
N LEU A 14 6.21 21.71 34.53
CA LEU A 14 6.15 20.27 34.26
C LEU A 14 4.96 19.67 35.01
N PRO A 15 4.30 18.65 34.44
CA PRO A 15 3.28 17.92 35.15
C PRO A 15 3.88 17.26 36.41
N THR A 16 3.06 17.17 37.46
CA THR A 16 3.40 16.37 38.64
C THR A 16 3.55 14.90 38.25
N LEU A 17 4.14 14.05 39.10
CA LEU A 17 4.24 12.61 38.83
C LEU A 17 2.87 11.98 38.50
N TRP A 18 1.82 12.35 39.24
CA TRP A 18 0.45 11.94 38.96
C TRP A 18 -0.08 12.49 37.64
N GLY A 19 0.19 13.76 37.35
CA GLY A 19 -0.15 14.37 36.06
C GLY A 19 0.53 13.66 34.89
N LEU A 20 1.78 13.21 35.07
CA LEU A 20 2.52 12.45 34.09
C LEU A 20 1.92 11.05 33.88
N PHE A 21 1.55 10.35 34.96
CA PHE A 21 0.86 9.05 34.86
C PHE A 21 -0.47 9.15 34.11
N ILE A 22 -1.28 10.16 34.43
CA ILE A 22 -2.56 10.40 33.73
C ILE A 22 -2.30 10.74 32.26
N LEU A 23 -1.32 11.60 31.98
CA LEU A 23 -0.96 11.95 30.61
C LEU A 23 -0.53 10.71 29.81
N LEU A 24 0.35 9.87 30.38
CA LEU A 24 0.79 8.62 29.75
C LEU A 24 -0.38 7.67 29.53
N LEU A 25 -1.27 7.52 30.50
CA LEU A 25 -2.48 6.70 30.36
C LEU A 25 -3.37 7.19 29.21
N VAL A 26 -3.62 8.50 29.12
CA VAL A 26 -4.43 9.09 28.05
C VAL A 26 -3.77 8.89 26.68
N VAL A 27 -2.47 9.17 26.57
CA VAL A 27 -1.72 9.00 25.31
C VAL A 27 -1.74 7.54 24.87
N THR A 28 -1.48 6.60 25.79
CA THR A 28 -1.46 5.16 25.46
C THR A 28 -2.84 4.64 25.05
N LEU A 29 -3.91 5.02 25.75
CA LEU A 29 -5.27 4.65 25.38
C LEU A 29 -5.65 5.21 24.01
N THR A 30 -5.35 6.49 23.77
CA THR A 30 -5.66 7.15 22.49
C THR A 30 -4.87 6.52 21.34
N ALA A 31 -3.57 6.29 21.52
CA ALA A 31 -2.73 5.61 20.53
C ALA A 31 -3.23 4.19 20.25
N SER A 32 -3.65 3.44 21.28
CA SER A 32 -4.20 2.10 21.11
C SER A 32 -5.49 2.11 20.27
N LEU A 33 -6.40 3.07 20.53
CA LEU A 33 -7.62 3.23 19.75
C LEU A 33 -7.32 3.58 18.29
N ILE A 34 -6.41 4.53 18.05
CA ILE A 34 -5.99 4.91 16.70
C ILE A 34 -5.41 3.72 15.95
N ILE A 35 -4.48 2.97 16.55
CA ILE A 35 -3.84 1.82 15.91
C ILE A 35 -4.87 0.74 15.58
N ARG A 36 -5.83 0.47 16.48
CA ARG A 36 -6.90 -0.51 16.25
C ARG A 36 -7.85 -0.10 15.12
N GLN A 37 -8.15 1.20 15.00
CA GLN A 37 -9.10 1.69 13.99
C GLN A 37 -8.44 2.06 12.65
N ALA A 38 -7.11 2.23 12.62
CA ALA A 38 -6.38 2.67 11.44
C ALA A 38 -6.64 1.80 10.21
N GLY A 39 -6.68 0.48 10.38
CA GLY A 39 -6.97 -0.44 9.26
C GLY A 39 -8.33 -0.19 8.63
N HIS A 40 -9.39 -0.06 9.44
CA HIS A 40 -10.74 0.23 8.95
C HIS A 40 -10.84 1.62 8.33
N PHE A 41 -10.16 2.62 8.89
CA PHE A 41 -10.16 3.98 8.34
C PHE A 41 -9.43 4.06 6.98
N LEU A 42 -8.28 3.39 6.86
CA LEU A 42 -7.45 3.43 5.65
C LEU A 42 -7.93 2.51 4.54
N ALA A 43 -8.70 1.47 4.85
CA ALA A 43 -9.20 0.47 3.90
C ALA A 43 -10.69 0.62 3.60
N GLN A 44 -11.18 1.86 3.45
CA GLN A 44 -12.58 2.09 3.08
C GLN A 44 -12.87 1.49 1.70
N GLN A 45 -13.96 0.70 1.62
CA GLN A 45 -14.39 0.05 0.38
C GLN A 45 -15.63 0.77 -0.18
N ALA A 46 -15.54 1.21 -1.44
CA ALA A 46 -16.64 1.78 -2.20
C ALA A 46 -16.61 1.18 -3.63
N PRO A 47 -16.98 -0.10 -3.79
CA PRO A 47 -16.88 -0.77 -5.08
C PRO A 47 -17.79 -0.10 -6.11
N ILE A 48 -17.28 0.00 -7.34
CA ILE A 48 -18.04 0.43 -8.51
C ILE A 48 -18.15 -0.75 -9.47
N ASN A 49 -19.22 -0.81 -10.26
CA ASN A 49 -19.41 -1.85 -11.28
C ASN A 49 -18.55 -1.55 -12.52
N GLY A 50 -17.22 -1.61 -12.35
CA GLY A 50 -16.24 -1.46 -13.42
C GLY A 50 -16.02 -2.77 -14.19
N GLN A 51 -15.50 -2.66 -15.42
CA GLN A 51 -15.15 -3.81 -16.27
C GLN A 51 -13.69 -4.25 -16.09
N VAL A 52 -12.82 -3.35 -15.61
CA VAL A 52 -11.39 -3.62 -15.40
C VAL A 52 -11.07 -3.64 -13.91
N LEU A 53 -10.43 -4.71 -13.44
CA LEU A 53 -9.90 -4.83 -12.08
C LEU A 53 -8.39 -4.55 -12.07
N VAL A 54 -7.95 -3.56 -11.30
CA VAL A 54 -6.51 -3.25 -11.14
C VAL A 54 -6.01 -3.82 -9.82
N VAL A 55 -4.94 -4.60 -9.87
CA VAL A 55 -4.36 -5.32 -8.74
C VAL A 55 -2.90 -4.91 -8.53
N GLU A 56 -2.59 -4.37 -7.36
CA GLU A 56 -1.22 -4.09 -6.94
C GLU A 56 -0.45 -5.40 -6.71
N GLY A 57 0.74 -5.50 -7.30
CA GLY A 57 1.47 -6.76 -7.39
C GLY A 57 2.23 -7.16 -6.13
N TRP A 58 2.42 -6.23 -5.18
CA TRP A 58 3.13 -6.50 -3.92
C TRP A 58 2.24 -7.10 -2.83
N LEU A 59 0.94 -7.28 -3.12
CA LEU A 59 -0.05 -7.88 -2.24
C LEU A 59 0.38 -9.29 -1.78
N SER A 60 -0.12 -9.69 -0.61
CA SER A 60 0.07 -11.05 -0.11
C SER A 60 -0.77 -12.05 -0.90
N GLU A 61 -0.38 -13.32 -0.89
CA GLU A 61 -1.14 -14.38 -1.58
C GLU A 61 -2.61 -14.45 -1.14
N PRO A 62 -2.99 -14.33 0.14
CA PRO A 62 -4.40 -14.26 0.53
C PRO A 62 -5.15 -13.06 -0.09
N ALA A 63 -4.49 -11.91 -0.23
CA ALA A 63 -5.09 -10.74 -0.87
C ALA A 63 -5.22 -10.93 -2.40
N LEU A 64 -4.27 -11.61 -3.04
CA LEU A 64 -4.37 -11.98 -4.45
C LEU A 64 -5.48 -13.03 -4.69
N LEU A 65 -5.66 -13.99 -3.77
CA LEU A 65 -6.79 -14.92 -3.82
C LEU A 65 -8.13 -14.20 -3.69
N LEU A 66 -8.21 -13.18 -2.83
CA LEU A 66 -9.38 -12.31 -2.75
C LEU A 66 -9.60 -11.54 -4.06
N ALA A 67 -8.54 -11.03 -4.69
CA ALA A 67 -8.64 -10.37 -5.99
C ALA A 67 -9.14 -11.34 -7.09
N ALA A 68 -8.64 -12.57 -7.12
CA ALA A 68 -9.12 -13.63 -8.00
C ALA A 68 -10.60 -13.95 -7.78
N LYS A 69 -11.04 -13.99 -6.51
CA LYS A 69 -12.45 -14.16 -6.17
C LYS A 69 -13.29 -12.97 -6.65
N LEU A 70 -12.87 -11.73 -6.39
CA LEU A 70 -13.56 -10.53 -6.87
C LEU A 70 -13.66 -10.49 -8.40
N PHE A 71 -12.62 -10.92 -9.10
CA PHE A 71 -12.61 -11.00 -10.56
C PHE A 71 -13.65 -11.99 -11.09
N ARG A 72 -13.72 -13.19 -10.49
CA ARG A 72 -14.66 -14.25 -10.89
C ARG A 72 -16.11 -13.94 -10.52
N ASP A 73 -16.33 -13.41 -9.32
CA ASP A 73 -17.66 -13.12 -8.80
C ASP A 73 -18.23 -11.81 -9.40
N GLY A 74 -17.34 -10.92 -9.86
CA GLY A 74 -17.70 -9.66 -10.50
C GLY A 74 -17.83 -9.77 -12.01
N ASN A 75 -18.45 -8.76 -12.62
CA ASN A 75 -18.59 -8.66 -14.08
C ASN A 75 -17.34 -8.03 -14.73
N TYR A 76 -16.14 -8.45 -14.30
CA TYR A 76 -14.89 -7.95 -14.85
C TYR A 76 -14.52 -8.72 -16.14
N SER A 77 -14.11 -7.99 -17.18
CA SER A 77 -13.62 -8.55 -18.43
C SER A 77 -12.09 -8.67 -18.45
N LEU A 78 -11.40 -7.82 -17.69
CA LEU A 78 -9.95 -7.68 -17.72
C LEU A 78 -9.37 -7.42 -16.33
N LEU A 79 -8.23 -8.06 -16.03
CA LEU A 79 -7.45 -7.84 -14.81
C LEU A 79 -6.07 -7.28 -15.19
N LEU A 80 -5.74 -6.12 -14.63
CA LEU A 80 -4.42 -5.50 -14.78
C LEU A 80 -3.64 -5.70 -13.49
N THR A 81 -2.46 -6.33 -13.56
CA THR A 81 -1.52 -6.30 -12.43
C THR A 81 -0.53 -5.16 -12.64
N THR A 82 -0.17 -4.45 -11.57
CA THR A 82 0.80 -3.35 -11.64
C THR A 82 1.79 -3.39 -10.48
N GLY A 83 2.98 -2.81 -10.66
CA GLY A 83 4.00 -2.77 -9.62
C GLY A 83 5.41 -2.72 -10.18
N GLY A 84 6.33 -2.21 -9.36
CA GLY A 84 7.73 -2.04 -9.73
C GLY A 84 8.56 -3.32 -9.66
N PRO A 85 9.89 -3.20 -9.84
CA PRO A 85 10.81 -4.33 -9.77
C PRO A 85 10.68 -5.08 -8.44
N ASN A 86 10.80 -6.41 -8.48
CA ASN A 86 10.74 -7.23 -7.27
C ASN A 86 12.06 -7.12 -6.50
N THR A 87 12.14 -6.13 -5.62
CA THR A 87 13.32 -5.89 -4.77
C THR A 87 13.23 -6.59 -3.41
N ARG A 88 12.21 -7.43 -3.17
CA ARG A 88 12.07 -8.17 -1.90
C ARG A 88 12.90 -9.45 -1.89
N GLU A 89 13.26 -9.96 -3.06
CA GLU A 89 14.01 -11.19 -3.25
C GLU A 89 15.38 -10.86 -3.86
N LEU A 90 16.43 -11.57 -3.44
CA LEU A 90 17.78 -11.37 -3.98
C LEU A 90 17.87 -11.85 -5.44
N ASN A 91 17.22 -12.97 -5.75
CA ASN A 91 17.14 -13.55 -7.09
C ASN A 91 15.66 -13.84 -7.41
N PRO A 92 14.88 -12.81 -7.76
CA PRO A 92 13.45 -12.99 -7.96
C PRO A 92 13.17 -13.84 -9.19
N THR A 93 12.26 -14.81 -9.06
CA THR A 93 11.78 -15.60 -10.22
C THR A 93 11.07 -14.73 -11.24
N TYR A 94 10.40 -13.67 -10.78
CA TYR A 94 9.68 -12.71 -11.60
C TYR A 94 10.30 -11.31 -11.47
N PRO A 95 10.60 -10.61 -12.58
CA PRO A 95 11.38 -9.37 -12.53
C PRO A 95 10.64 -8.20 -11.86
N SER A 96 9.31 -8.22 -11.86
CA SER A 96 8.47 -7.21 -11.19
C SER A 96 7.41 -7.84 -10.29
N PHE A 97 6.88 -7.02 -9.38
CA PHE A 97 5.70 -7.37 -8.60
C PHE A 97 4.47 -7.56 -9.48
N ALA A 98 4.34 -6.80 -10.58
CA ALA A 98 3.24 -6.96 -11.54
C ALA A 98 3.27 -8.37 -12.16
N ASP A 99 4.45 -8.81 -12.61
CA ASP A 99 4.63 -10.11 -13.26
C ASP A 99 4.43 -11.25 -12.26
N LYS A 100 4.94 -11.09 -11.04
CA LYS A 100 4.73 -12.07 -9.95
C LYS A 100 3.25 -12.27 -9.66
N ALA A 101 2.49 -11.18 -9.52
CA ALA A 101 1.07 -11.27 -9.25
C ALA A 101 0.28 -11.85 -10.43
N ALA A 102 0.62 -11.47 -11.66
CA ALA A 102 -0.03 -12.03 -12.86
C ALA A 102 0.19 -13.54 -12.93
N ALA A 103 1.43 -13.99 -12.76
CA ALA A 103 1.76 -15.41 -12.76
C ALA A 103 1.07 -16.17 -11.62
N PHE A 104 1.01 -15.59 -10.42
CA PHE A 104 0.25 -16.16 -9.30
C PHE A 104 -1.22 -16.32 -9.66
N LEU A 105 -1.88 -15.28 -10.18
CA LEU A 105 -3.31 -15.31 -10.52
C LEU A 105 -3.62 -16.32 -11.64
N ILE A 106 -2.76 -16.42 -12.65
CA ILE A 106 -2.85 -17.44 -13.70
C ILE A 106 -2.75 -18.84 -13.09
N ASN A 107 -1.78 -19.06 -12.18
CA ASN A 107 -1.64 -20.34 -11.47
C ASN A 107 -2.84 -20.66 -10.58
N GLN A 108 -3.62 -19.66 -10.16
CA GLN A 108 -4.88 -19.82 -9.43
C GLN A 108 -6.11 -20.00 -10.36
N GLY A 109 -5.88 -20.25 -11.65
CA GLY A 109 -6.91 -20.63 -12.62
C GLY A 109 -7.63 -19.46 -13.28
N LEU A 110 -7.07 -18.25 -13.27
CA LEU A 110 -7.57 -17.17 -14.13
C LEU A 110 -7.01 -17.35 -15.54
N GLU A 111 -7.83 -17.07 -16.55
CA GLU A 111 -7.44 -17.18 -17.95
C GLU A 111 -6.33 -16.18 -18.29
N PRO A 112 -5.19 -16.62 -18.85
CA PRO A 112 -4.08 -15.73 -19.22
C PRO A 112 -4.47 -14.63 -20.19
N SER A 113 -5.46 -14.87 -21.06
CA SER A 113 -5.98 -13.89 -22.02
C SER A 113 -6.72 -12.72 -21.36
N GLN A 114 -7.14 -12.87 -20.10
CA GLN A 114 -7.84 -11.85 -19.32
C GLN A 114 -6.92 -11.11 -18.34
N ILE A 115 -5.63 -11.42 -18.32
CA ILE A 115 -4.66 -10.81 -17.42
C ILE A 115 -3.59 -10.08 -18.22
N ILE A 116 -3.33 -8.82 -17.86
CA ILE A 116 -2.22 -8.04 -18.42
C ILE A 116 -1.33 -7.55 -17.29
N SER A 117 -0.05 -7.89 -17.37
CA SER A 117 0.98 -7.37 -16.46
C SER A 117 1.50 -6.02 -16.95
N LEU A 118 1.43 -5.01 -16.08
CA LEU A 118 1.92 -3.65 -16.32
C LEU A 118 3.05 -3.32 -15.34
N PRO A 119 4.27 -3.85 -15.58
CA PRO A 119 5.42 -3.56 -14.75
C PRO A 119 5.79 -2.08 -14.83
N THR A 120 6.16 -1.48 -13.69
CA THR A 120 6.66 -0.10 -13.64
C THR A 120 8.18 -0.07 -13.53
N PRO A 121 8.87 0.92 -14.10
CA PRO A 121 10.31 1.03 -13.94
C PRO A 121 10.69 1.30 -12.48
N ALA A 122 11.95 1.05 -12.14
CA ALA A 122 12.48 1.36 -10.82
C ALA A 122 12.30 2.86 -10.50
N SER A 123 11.79 3.16 -9.31
CA SER A 123 11.69 4.53 -8.83
C SER A 123 12.02 4.63 -7.35
N ALA A 124 12.82 5.64 -6.99
CA ALA A 124 13.17 5.92 -5.59
C ALA A 124 11.99 6.54 -4.81
N GLN A 125 11.08 7.23 -5.49
CA GLN A 125 9.93 7.95 -4.91
C GLN A 125 8.67 7.73 -5.76
N ASN A 126 7.49 8.06 -5.24
CA ASN A 126 6.24 8.05 -6.01
C ASN A 126 5.91 6.73 -6.72
N ARG A 127 6.29 5.58 -6.14
CA ARG A 127 6.13 4.25 -6.78
C ARG A 127 4.67 3.93 -7.07
N THR A 128 3.78 4.12 -6.10
CA THR A 128 2.32 3.90 -6.29
C THR A 128 1.72 4.88 -7.30
N TYR A 129 2.16 6.14 -7.29
CA TYR A 129 1.73 7.11 -8.28
C TYR A 129 2.16 6.69 -9.69
N LEU A 130 3.38 6.19 -9.86
CA LEU A 130 3.88 5.69 -11.13
C LEU A 130 3.11 4.45 -11.62
N SER A 131 2.79 3.51 -10.73
CA SER A 131 1.86 2.39 -11.03
C SER A 131 0.53 2.89 -11.58
N ALA A 132 -0.10 3.86 -10.90
CA ALA A 132 -1.35 4.44 -11.36
C ALA A 132 -1.23 5.16 -12.72
N VAL A 133 -0.13 5.88 -12.96
CA VAL A 133 0.15 6.55 -14.24
C VAL A 133 0.26 5.53 -15.38
N ILE A 134 1.01 4.44 -15.19
CA ILE A 134 1.17 3.42 -16.23
C ILE A 134 -0.15 2.73 -16.55
N VAL A 135 -0.95 2.40 -15.53
CA VAL A 135 -2.29 1.83 -15.72
C VAL A 135 -3.18 2.81 -16.49
N ARG A 136 -3.20 4.09 -16.10
CA ARG A 136 -3.97 5.14 -16.80
C ARG A 136 -3.56 5.26 -18.26
N ASP A 137 -2.27 5.34 -18.54
CA ASP A 137 -1.75 5.52 -19.90
C ASP A 137 -2.04 4.28 -20.76
N TRP A 138 -1.97 3.08 -20.17
CA TRP A 138 -2.37 1.85 -20.86
C TRP A 138 -3.87 1.83 -21.19
N LEU A 139 -4.74 2.19 -20.24
CA LEU A 139 -6.19 2.27 -20.47
C LEU A 139 -6.55 3.29 -21.55
N ALA A 140 -5.90 4.46 -21.53
CA ALA A 140 -6.11 5.52 -22.51
C ALA A 140 -5.73 5.11 -23.95
N ASN A 141 -4.76 4.20 -24.10
CA ASN A 141 -4.28 3.76 -25.41
C ASN A 141 -5.02 2.53 -25.96
N ASN A 142 -5.67 1.72 -25.10
CA ASN A 142 -6.26 0.45 -25.51
C ASN A 142 -7.80 0.46 -25.52
N HIS A 143 -8.46 1.40 -24.81
CA HIS A 143 -9.91 1.48 -24.68
C HIS A 143 -10.61 0.09 -24.52
N PRO A 144 -10.17 -0.70 -23.52
CA PRO A 144 -10.70 -2.05 -23.28
C PRO A 144 -12.13 -2.04 -22.73
#